data_AF-A0A1D3L5I9-F1
#
_entry.id   AF-A0A1D3L5I9-F1
#
_cell.length_a   1.000
_cell.length_b   1.000
_cell.length_c   1.000
_cell.angle_alpha   90.00
_cell.angle_beta   90.00
_cell.angle_gamma   90.00
#
_symmetry.space_group_name_H-M   'P 1'
#
loop_
_entity.id
_entity.type
_entity.pdbx_description
1 polymer ?
#
loop_
_entity_poly.entity_id
_entity_poly.type
_entity_poly.pdbx_seq_one_letter_code
_entity_poly.pdbx_strand_id
1 'polypeptide(L)'
;MEPEISEILDKALKIIEITDGHICNRCLGRNFSKTIPGDGNLKRGEYVRKLLSENASEVSKDVPSTENSNPCYVCGDLFKEIDAAENSITDKIIKKINESGIEFSHFLVGCRVDPEILKREEEIREALHIDVENIKKEINREIGKDLSIRLHREVEFDNPHLVVTVDFKKGNIELQINPLFIEGRYRKLVRGIPQTKWPCTACKGRGCERCNYTGKMYLETVEEFVSGDALEMTRGNGAKFHGAGREDIDVKMLGSGRPFVLEIKEPKIRSIDLEELEKRVNQHAEGKVEVLNLKFVGKERRSQIKTSTTDTYKVYRALVQTEEDVDTEDLESLKSLDVIKQRTPIRVSHRRADKIRTRHVKNLEFEMLGSNLFELTIHCEGGLYIKELISGDEDRTNPSVSQILGTPALCTKLDVMEVNI
;
A
#
# COMPACT_ATOMS: atom_id res chain seq x y z
N MET A 1 -12.68 -34.88 43.37
CA MET A 1 -12.06 -34.12 42.28
C MET A 1 -12.60 -32.70 42.29
N GLU A 2 -11.76 -31.67 42.14
CA GLU A 2 -12.23 -30.28 42.01
C GLU A 2 -13.12 -30.14 40.76
N PRO A 3 -14.22 -29.34 40.80
CA PRO A 3 -15.18 -29.24 39.69
C PRO A 3 -14.53 -28.89 38.33
N GLU A 4 -13.50 -28.06 38.35
CA GLU A 4 -12.75 -27.64 37.15
C GLU A 4 -11.96 -28.79 36.52
N ILE A 5 -11.37 -29.67 37.34
CA ILE A 5 -10.62 -30.85 36.85
C ILE A 5 -11.59 -31.87 36.24
N SER A 6 -12.78 -32.03 36.84
CA SER A 6 -13.83 -32.92 36.31
C SER A 6 -14.24 -32.51 34.90
N GLU A 7 -14.51 -31.22 34.69
CA GLU A 7 -14.90 -30.69 33.37
C GLU A 7 -13.79 -30.87 32.31
N ILE A 8 -12.52 -30.71 32.71
CA ILE A 8 -11.37 -30.95 31.84
C ILE A 8 -11.31 -32.43 31.42
N LEU A 9 -11.47 -33.35 32.37
CA LEU A 9 -11.44 -34.79 32.09
C LEU A 9 -12.59 -35.23 31.18
N ASP A 10 -13.81 -34.75 31.42
CA ASP A 10 -14.98 -35.10 30.60
C ASP A 10 -14.79 -34.67 29.13
N LYS A 11 -14.32 -33.44 28.92
CA LYS A 11 -14.01 -32.92 27.57
C LYS A 11 -12.85 -33.69 26.94
N ALA A 12 -11.80 -33.98 27.71
CA ALA A 12 -10.65 -34.73 27.22
C ALA A 12 -11.04 -36.15 26.78
N LEU A 13 -11.89 -36.84 27.55
CA LEU A 13 -12.40 -38.17 27.20
C LEU A 13 -13.23 -38.17 25.93
N LYS A 14 -14.06 -37.16 25.75
CA LYS A 14 -14.84 -36.99 24.51
C LYS A 14 -13.94 -36.75 23.30
N ILE A 15 -12.85 -35.99 23.45
CA ILE A 15 -11.83 -35.83 22.39
C ILE A 15 -11.17 -37.18 22.06
N ILE A 16 -10.77 -37.94 23.09
CA ILE A 16 -10.14 -39.25 22.89
C ILE A 16 -11.09 -40.20 22.17
N GLU A 17 -12.39 -40.18 22.49
CA GLU A 17 -13.41 -40.98 21.80
C GLU A 17 -13.58 -40.60 20.33
N ILE A 18 -13.71 -39.29 20.03
CA ILE A 18 -13.85 -38.79 18.64
C ILE A 18 -12.63 -39.15 17.80
N THR A 19 -11.44 -39.11 18.41
CA THR A 19 -10.17 -39.29 17.70
C THR A 19 -9.63 -40.71 17.74
N ASP A 20 -10.35 -41.66 18.35
CA ASP A 20 -9.87 -43.02 18.63
C ASP A 20 -8.48 -43.02 19.33
N GLY A 21 -8.27 -42.04 20.21
CA GLY A 21 -7.01 -41.80 20.89
C GLY A 21 -5.87 -41.24 20.03
N HIS A 22 -6.08 -41.06 18.73
CA HIS A 22 -5.08 -40.54 17.79
C HIS A 22 -5.08 -39.01 17.77
N ILE A 23 -4.54 -38.36 18.80
CA ILE A 23 -4.41 -36.90 18.83
C ILE A 23 -3.07 -36.46 19.43
N CYS A 24 -2.34 -35.57 18.75
CA CYS A 24 -1.08 -35.05 19.30
C CYS A 24 -1.32 -34.04 20.43
N ASN A 25 -0.31 -33.80 21.27
CA ASN A 25 -0.42 -32.91 22.43
C ASN A 25 -0.82 -31.49 22.05
N ARG A 26 -0.31 -30.94 20.93
CA ARG A 26 -0.69 -29.61 20.45
C ARG A 26 -2.18 -29.52 20.07
N CYS A 27 -2.67 -30.48 19.29
CA CYS A 27 -4.09 -30.54 18.92
C CYS A 27 -4.99 -30.77 20.14
N LEU A 28 -4.59 -31.63 21.08
CA LEU A 28 -5.32 -31.86 22.31
C LEU A 28 -5.36 -30.59 23.17
N GLY A 29 -4.20 -30.02 23.49
CA GLY A 29 -4.06 -28.88 24.37
C GLY A 29 -4.71 -27.60 23.85
N ARG A 30 -4.82 -27.43 22.53
CA ARG A 30 -5.50 -26.27 21.92
C ARG A 30 -6.97 -26.18 22.32
N ASN A 31 -7.64 -27.32 22.52
CA ASN A 31 -9.04 -27.37 22.98
C ASN A 31 -9.22 -26.85 24.42
N PHE A 32 -8.12 -26.69 25.16
CA PHE A 32 -8.11 -26.21 26.55
C PHE A 32 -7.40 -24.86 26.69
N SER A 33 -7.18 -24.12 25.59
CA SER A 33 -6.41 -22.87 25.62
C SER A 33 -7.05 -21.76 26.45
N LYS A 34 -8.38 -21.81 26.66
CA LYS A 34 -9.15 -20.85 27.47
C LYS A 34 -9.32 -21.30 28.94
N THR A 35 -9.18 -22.59 29.23
CA THR A 35 -9.40 -23.19 30.56
C THR A 35 -8.10 -23.50 31.30
N ILE A 36 -7.04 -23.87 30.58
CA ILE A 36 -5.76 -24.23 31.17
C ILE A 36 -4.73 -23.13 30.83
N PRO A 37 -4.22 -22.37 31.82
CA PRO A 37 -3.13 -21.43 31.57
C PRO A 37 -1.83 -22.18 31.23
N GLY A 38 -0.97 -21.57 30.41
CA GLY A 38 0.33 -22.18 30.07
C GLY A 38 1.00 -21.56 28.84
N ASP A 39 2.28 -21.90 28.65
CA ASP A 39 3.19 -21.30 27.65
C ASP A 39 2.92 -21.73 26.20
N GLY A 40 1.94 -22.62 25.97
CA GLY A 40 1.61 -23.13 24.65
C GLY A 40 0.77 -24.41 24.71
N ASN A 41 0.23 -24.81 23.57
CA ASN A 41 -0.69 -25.94 23.50
C ASN A 41 0.00 -27.30 23.64
N LEU A 42 1.31 -27.39 23.34
CA LEU A 42 2.10 -28.60 23.59
C LEU A 42 2.06 -28.99 25.08
N LYS A 43 2.49 -28.07 25.96
CA LYS A 43 2.48 -28.28 27.42
C LYS A 43 1.07 -28.50 27.97
N ARG A 44 0.06 -27.80 27.43
CA ARG A 44 -1.34 -28.02 27.80
C ARG A 44 -1.79 -29.45 27.50
N GLY A 45 -1.44 -29.98 26.32
CA GLY A 45 -1.79 -31.34 25.94
C GLY A 45 -1.09 -32.39 26.81
N GLU A 46 0.19 -32.18 27.13
CA GLU A 46 0.94 -33.03 28.07
C GLU A 46 0.28 -33.06 29.45
N TYR A 47 -0.13 -31.90 29.95
CA TYR A 47 -0.84 -31.78 31.21
C TYR A 47 -2.20 -32.51 31.19
N VAL A 48 -3.00 -32.32 30.13
CA VAL A 48 -4.29 -33.04 29.98
C VAL A 48 -4.08 -34.54 29.93
N ARG A 49 -3.06 -35.03 29.21
CA ARG A 49 -2.73 -36.47 29.19
C ARG A 49 -2.31 -36.98 30.56
N LYS A 50 -1.52 -36.20 31.30
CA LYS A 50 -1.14 -36.52 32.67
C LYS A 50 -2.38 -36.69 33.55
N LEU A 51 -3.33 -35.75 33.50
CA LEU A 51 -4.60 -35.84 34.23
C LEU A 51 -5.40 -37.11 33.86
N LEU A 52 -5.51 -37.43 32.57
CA LEU A 52 -6.18 -38.66 32.11
C LEU A 52 -5.50 -39.92 32.68
N SER A 53 -4.17 -39.95 32.72
CA SER A 53 -3.41 -41.10 33.25
C SER A 53 -3.54 -41.25 34.77
N GLU A 54 -3.52 -40.15 35.52
CA GLU A 54 -3.62 -40.14 36.98
C GLU A 54 -5.02 -40.56 37.46
N ASN A 55 -6.05 -40.36 36.63
CA ASN A 55 -7.44 -40.70 36.94
C ASN A 55 -7.94 -41.94 36.16
N ALA A 56 -7.04 -42.71 35.54
CA ALA A 56 -7.40 -43.85 34.69
C ALA A 56 -8.28 -44.91 35.40
N SER A 57 -8.11 -45.09 36.71
CA SER A 57 -8.92 -46.01 37.53
C SER A 57 -10.39 -45.58 37.68
N GLU A 58 -10.68 -44.29 37.56
CA GLU A 58 -12.06 -43.75 37.64
C GLU A 58 -12.74 -43.70 36.26
N VAL A 59 -11.97 -43.86 35.19
CA VAL A 59 -12.36 -43.47 33.83
C VAL A 59 -12.71 -44.66 32.91
N SER A 60 -12.47 -45.91 33.33
CA SER A 60 -12.92 -47.14 32.65
C SER A 60 -12.63 -47.24 31.13
N LYS A 61 -11.56 -46.59 30.66
CA LYS A 61 -11.07 -46.65 29.28
C LYS A 61 -9.54 -46.71 29.30
N ASP A 62 -8.95 -47.53 28.44
CA ASP A 62 -7.50 -47.55 28.22
C ASP A 62 -7.05 -46.16 27.75
N VAL A 63 -6.15 -45.52 28.52
CA VAL A 63 -5.59 -44.22 28.14
C VAL A 63 -4.62 -44.45 26.98
N PRO A 64 -4.88 -43.93 25.77
CA PRO A 64 -4.01 -44.20 24.62
C PRO A 64 -2.64 -43.57 24.85
N SER A 65 -1.59 -44.38 24.75
CA SER A 65 -0.21 -43.92 24.84
C SER A 65 0.12 -42.95 23.68
N THR A 66 1.11 -42.09 23.87
CA THR A 66 1.62 -41.19 22.83
C THR A 66 2.37 -41.93 21.71
N GLU A 67 2.59 -43.23 21.85
CA GLU A 67 3.31 -44.10 20.90
C GLU A 67 2.36 -44.81 19.92
N ASN A 68 1.16 -44.29 19.69
CA ASN A 68 0.29 -44.79 18.64
C ASN A 68 0.95 -44.56 17.26
N SER A 69 1.03 -45.62 16.46
CA SER A 69 1.64 -45.62 15.12
C SER A 69 0.86 -44.81 14.07
N ASN A 70 -0.40 -44.47 14.36
CA ASN A 70 -1.27 -43.72 13.46
C ASN A 70 -1.03 -42.20 13.57
N PRO A 71 -1.09 -41.46 12.44
CA PRO A 71 -0.99 -40.00 12.46
C PRO A 71 -2.09 -39.35 13.30
N CYS A 72 -1.82 -38.18 13.86
CA CYS A 72 -2.83 -37.39 14.57
C CYS A 72 -4.08 -37.18 13.70
N TYR A 73 -5.26 -37.51 14.24
CA TYR A 73 -6.58 -37.35 13.62
C TYR A 73 -6.76 -35.95 13.02
N VAL A 74 -6.49 -34.91 13.82
CA VAL A 74 -6.67 -33.53 13.39
C VAL A 74 -5.60 -33.10 12.38
N CYS A 75 -4.33 -33.10 12.79
CA CYS A 75 -3.28 -32.44 12.02
C CYS A 75 -2.49 -33.34 11.08
N GLY A 76 -2.72 -34.66 11.06
CA GLY A 76 -1.94 -35.58 10.23
C GLY A 76 -0.43 -35.47 10.46
N ASP A 77 -0.02 -35.18 11.69
CA ASP A 77 1.38 -35.01 12.12
C ASP A 77 2.13 -33.78 11.55
N LEU A 78 1.43 -32.75 11.06
CA LEU A 78 2.06 -31.50 10.60
C LEU A 78 3.04 -30.87 11.61
N PHE A 79 2.77 -30.99 12.91
CA PHE A 79 3.67 -30.46 13.93
C PHE A 79 4.98 -31.23 14.06
N LYS A 80 5.05 -32.50 13.64
CA LYS A 80 6.32 -33.23 13.59
C LYS A 80 7.28 -32.62 12.56
N GLU A 81 6.76 -32.09 11.45
CA GLU A 81 7.56 -31.38 10.45
C GLU A 81 8.07 -30.01 10.95
N ILE A 82 7.33 -29.39 11.87
CA ILE A 82 7.70 -28.11 12.49
C ILE A 82 8.76 -28.34 13.58
N ASP A 83 8.54 -29.34 14.43
CA ASP A 83 9.37 -29.65 15.59
C ASP A 83 10.59 -30.54 15.22
N ALA A 84 10.78 -30.90 13.94
CA ALA A 84 11.90 -31.71 13.47
C ALA A 84 13.25 -31.05 13.78
N ALA A 85 14.21 -31.81 14.32
CA ALA A 85 15.54 -31.30 14.67
C ALA A 85 16.39 -30.94 13.43
N GLU A 86 16.15 -31.61 12.30
CA GLU A 86 16.82 -31.39 11.03
C GLU A 86 15.80 -31.38 9.89
N ASN A 87 16.06 -30.57 8.84
CA ASN A 87 15.19 -30.41 7.67
C ASN A 87 13.77 -29.95 8.04
N SER A 88 13.66 -29.19 9.12
CA SER A 88 12.40 -28.62 9.59
C SER A 88 11.83 -27.66 8.54
N ILE A 89 10.55 -27.30 8.70
CA ILE A 89 9.97 -26.28 7.83
C ILE A 89 10.71 -24.94 7.93
N THR A 90 11.23 -24.60 9.12
CA THR A 90 11.93 -23.34 9.35
C THR A 90 13.32 -23.33 8.70
N ASP A 91 14.01 -24.48 8.65
CA ASP A 91 15.25 -24.63 7.86
C ASP A 91 15.01 -24.35 6.38
N LYS A 92 13.93 -24.93 5.82
CA LYS A 92 13.55 -24.74 4.42
C LYS A 92 13.19 -23.27 4.14
N ILE A 93 12.49 -22.61 5.06
CA ILE A 93 12.15 -21.18 4.96
C ILE A 93 13.42 -20.34 4.96
N ILE A 94 14.32 -20.54 5.93
CA ILE A 94 15.57 -19.76 6.06
C ILE A 94 16.45 -19.95 4.83
N LYS A 95 16.61 -21.18 4.35
CA LYS A 95 17.34 -21.47 3.12
C LYS A 95 16.77 -20.66 1.94
N LYS A 96 15.44 -20.69 1.76
CA LYS A 96 14.77 -19.95 0.68
C LYS A 96 14.91 -18.43 0.82
N ILE A 97 14.86 -17.91 2.05
CA ILE A 97 15.09 -16.49 2.33
C ILE A 97 16.52 -16.10 1.93
N ASN A 98 17.53 -16.86 2.36
CA ASN A 98 18.93 -16.60 2.06
C ASN A 98 19.21 -16.64 0.54
N GLU A 99 18.68 -17.64 -0.16
CA GLU A 99 18.79 -17.76 -1.62
C GLU A 99 18.13 -16.59 -2.37
N SER A 100 17.11 -15.96 -1.77
CA SER A 100 16.37 -14.87 -2.42
C SER A 100 17.05 -13.50 -2.34
N GLY A 101 18.07 -13.35 -1.47
CA GLY A 101 18.83 -12.12 -1.28
C GLY A 101 17.99 -10.91 -0.86
N ILE A 102 16.89 -11.14 -0.13
CA ILE A 102 15.95 -10.08 0.28
C ILE A 102 16.34 -9.46 1.61
N GLU A 103 16.23 -8.14 1.67
CA GLU A 103 16.34 -7.37 2.91
C GLU A 103 14.96 -7.17 3.55
N PHE A 104 14.85 -7.46 4.84
CA PHE A 104 13.65 -7.21 5.65
C PHE A 104 14.02 -7.09 7.13
N SER A 105 13.16 -6.39 7.87
CA SER A 105 13.31 -6.10 9.31
C SER A 105 12.23 -6.80 10.13
N HIS A 106 11.06 -6.99 9.54
CA HIS A 106 9.93 -7.69 10.13
C HIS A 106 9.23 -8.56 9.09
N PHE A 107 8.56 -9.61 9.54
CA PHE A 107 7.90 -10.56 8.67
C PHE A 107 6.57 -11.05 9.26
N LEU A 108 5.79 -11.74 8.44
CA LEU A 108 4.57 -12.41 8.87
C LEU A 108 4.59 -13.84 8.36
N VAL A 109 4.08 -14.78 9.17
CA VAL A 109 3.91 -16.17 8.78
C VAL A 109 2.43 -16.46 8.56
N GLY A 110 2.13 -17.06 7.41
CA GLY A 110 0.84 -17.64 7.07
C GLY A 110 1.00 -19.12 6.69
N CYS A 111 -0.10 -19.85 6.73
CA CYS A 111 -0.13 -21.23 6.24
C CYS A 111 -1.41 -21.57 5.49
N ARG A 112 -1.28 -22.54 4.57
CA ARG A 112 -2.38 -23.26 3.95
C ARG A 112 -2.29 -24.71 4.40
N VAL A 113 -3.42 -25.24 4.88
CA VAL A 113 -3.56 -26.63 5.31
C VAL A 113 -4.71 -27.24 4.53
N ASP A 114 -4.77 -28.58 4.47
CA ASP A 114 -5.89 -29.26 3.82
C ASP A 114 -7.23 -28.88 4.50
N PRO A 115 -8.30 -28.56 3.74
CA PRO A 115 -9.62 -28.29 4.31
C PRO A 115 -10.13 -29.38 5.26
N GLU A 116 -9.73 -30.64 5.05
CA GLU A 116 -10.12 -31.75 5.92
C GLU A 116 -9.59 -31.59 7.35
N ILE A 117 -8.40 -30.98 7.52
CA ILE A 117 -7.84 -30.67 8.85
C ILE A 117 -8.75 -29.70 9.60
N LEU A 118 -9.28 -28.69 8.90
CA LEU A 118 -10.19 -27.70 9.50
C LEU A 118 -11.54 -28.32 9.84
N LYS A 119 -12.02 -29.24 8.99
CA LYS A 119 -13.27 -29.97 9.23
C LYS A 119 -13.18 -30.86 10.48
N ARG A 120 -12.11 -31.63 10.62
CA ARG A 120 -11.86 -32.47 11.81
C ARG A 120 -11.67 -31.64 13.09
N GLU A 121 -11.05 -30.47 12.98
CA GLU A 121 -10.98 -29.51 14.09
C GLU A 121 -12.37 -29.00 14.50
N GLU A 122 -13.23 -28.68 13.53
CA GLU A 122 -14.59 -28.18 13.80
C GLU A 122 -15.48 -29.25 14.44
N GLU A 123 -15.39 -30.50 13.98
CA GLU A 123 -16.10 -31.64 14.60
C GLU A 123 -15.85 -31.73 16.11
N ILE A 124 -14.59 -31.58 16.53
CA ILE A 124 -14.22 -31.60 17.95
C ILE A 124 -14.81 -30.38 18.68
N ARG A 125 -14.76 -29.19 18.06
CA ARG A 125 -15.29 -27.95 18.67
C ARG A 125 -16.79 -28.00 18.89
N GLU A 126 -17.54 -28.43 17.87
CA GLU A 126 -18.98 -28.58 17.92
C GLU A 126 -19.38 -29.60 18.99
N ALA A 127 -18.69 -30.74 19.02
CA ALA A 127 -18.96 -31.80 19.99
C ALA A 127 -18.70 -31.34 21.44
N LEU A 128 -17.76 -30.43 21.68
CA LEU A 128 -17.41 -29.95 23.01
C LEU A 128 -18.06 -28.60 23.38
N HIS A 129 -18.74 -27.95 22.42
CA HIS A 129 -19.25 -26.59 22.54
C HIS A 129 -18.17 -25.57 22.97
N ILE A 130 -16.98 -25.67 22.37
CA ILE A 130 -15.85 -24.77 22.66
C ILE A 130 -15.52 -23.86 21.47
N ASP A 131 -15.09 -22.65 21.80
CA ASP A 131 -14.54 -21.70 20.84
C ASP A 131 -13.07 -21.44 21.19
N VAL A 132 -12.14 -21.97 20.40
CA VAL A 132 -10.69 -21.85 20.61
C VAL A 132 -9.98 -21.41 19.34
N GLU A 133 -8.70 -21.02 19.42
CA GLU A 133 -7.93 -20.66 18.23
C GLU A 133 -7.81 -21.82 17.23
N ASN A 134 -7.79 -21.54 15.93
CA ASN A 134 -7.67 -22.58 14.91
C ASN A 134 -6.24 -23.09 14.75
N ILE A 135 -6.09 -24.27 14.13
CA ILE A 135 -4.78 -24.89 13.91
C ILE A 135 -3.81 -23.99 13.17
N LYS A 136 -4.30 -23.18 12.23
CA LYS A 136 -3.48 -22.26 11.44
C LYS A 136 -2.80 -21.22 12.31
N LYS A 137 -3.51 -20.65 13.31
CA LYS A 137 -2.94 -19.68 14.26
C LYS A 137 -1.81 -20.29 15.07
N GLU A 138 -1.98 -21.54 15.52
CA GLU A 138 -0.92 -22.24 16.23
C GLU A 138 0.29 -22.50 15.32
N ILE A 139 0.09 -23.07 14.13
CA ILE A 139 1.16 -23.32 13.16
C ILE A 139 1.94 -22.02 12.85
N ASN A 140 1.22 -20.93 12.53
CA ASN A 140 1.84 -19.65 12.21
C ASN A 140 2.64 -19.09 13.39
N ARG A 141 2.13 -19.24 14.62
CA ARG A 141 2.81 -18.76 15.83
C ARG A 141 4.08 -19.55 16.11
N GLU A 142 4.05 -20.87 16.00
CA GLU A 142 5.21 -21.71 16.33
C GLU A 142 6.33 -21.53 15.30
N ILE A 143 5.99 -21.49 14.00
CA ILE A 143 6.95 -21.14 12.94
C ILE A 143 7.47 -19.71 13.14
N GLY A 144 6.59 -18.76 13.46
CA GLY A 144 6.96 -17.36 13.69
C GLY A 144 7.93 -17.16 14.85
N LYS A 145 7.73 -17.85 15.98
CA LYS A 145 8.63 -17.81 17.14
C LYS A 145 10.02 -18.32 16.78
N ASP A 146 10.11 -19.49 16.14
CA ASP A 146 11.40 -20.08 15.76
C ASP A 146 12.14 -19.20 14.75
N LEU A 147 11.46 -18.74 13.70
CA LEU A 147 12.04 -17.82 12.72
C LEU A 147 12.49 -16.49 13.35
N SER A 148 11.72 -15.95 14.31
CA SER A 148 12.06 -14.68 14.96
C SER A 148 13.39 -14.78 15.71
N ILE A 149 13.57 -15.89 16.45
CA ILE A 149 14.81 -16.19 17.19
C ILE A 149 15.98 -16.39 16.22
N ARG A 150 15.79 -17.22 15.19
CA ARG A 150 16.87 -17.62 14.27
C ARG A 150 17.29 -16.53 13.29
N LEU A 151 16.38 -15.65 12.88
CA LEU A 151 16.65 -14.56 11.95
C LEU A 151 16.97 -13.24 12.65
N HIS A 152 16.72 -13.14 13.97
CA HIS A 152 16.76 -11.88 14.73
C HIS A 152 15.89 -10.80 14.07
N ARG A 153 14.64 -11.16 13.79
CA ARG A 153 13.62 -10.31 13.14
C ARG A 153 12.29 -10.44 13.87
N GLU A 154 11.49 -9.39 13.82
CA GLU A 154 10.21 -9.36 14.54
C GLU A 154 9.04 -9.79 13.65
N VAL A 155 7.99 -10.33 14.28
CA VAL A 155 6.72 -10.64 13.60
C VAL A 155 5.85 -9.37 13.60
N GLU A 156 5.42 -8.93 12.41
CA GLU A 156 4.57 -7.75 12.20
C GLU A 156 3.31 -8.15 11.43
N PHE A 157 2.13 -7.79 11.95
CA PHE A 157 0.85 -8.23 11.41
C PHE A 157 0.24 -7.24 10.43
N ASP A 158 0.46 -5.94 10.63
CA ASP A 158 -0.24 -4.90 9.87
C ASP A 158 0.52 -4.53 8.60
N ASN A 159 1.84 -4.34 8.72
CA ASN A 159 2.69 -3.89 7.63
C ASN A 159 3.98 -4.71 7.49
N PRO A 160 3.93 -6.05 7.34
CA PRO A 160 5.15 -6.86 7.23
C PRO A 160 5.98 -6.50 6.00
N HIS A 161 7.32 -6.56 6.09
CA HIS A 161 8.21 -6.46 4.92
C HIS A 161 8.18 -7.75 4.08
N LEU A 162 8.13 -8.90 4.75
CA LEU A 162 8.10 -10.21 4.13
C LEU A 162 6.91 -11.01 4.66
N VAL A 163 6.12 -11.61 3.78
CA VAL A 163 5.12 -12.61 4.17
C VAL A 163 5.60 -13.97 3.69
N VAL A 164 5.79 -14.89 4.64
CA VAL A 164 6.13 -16.29 4.39
C VAL A 164 4.85 -17.10 4.46
N THR A 165 4.45 -17.72 3.35
CA THR A 165 3.30 -18.63 3.34
C THR A 165 3.77 -20.06 3.15
N VAL A 166 3.50 -20.92 4.13
CA VAL A 166 3.75 -22.36 4.05
C VAL A 166 2.49 -23.07 3.57
N ASP A 167 2.54 -23.71 2.41
CA ASP A 167 1.45 -24.54 1.91
C ASP A 167 1.76 -26.01 2.21
N PHE A 168 1.18 -26.51 3.29
CA PHE A 168 1.35 -27.90 3.71
C PHE A 168 0.63 -28.90 2.79
N LYS A 169 -0.36 -28.43 2.00
CA LYS A 169 -1.07 -29.28 1.04
C LYS A 169 -0.21 -29.56 -0.19
N LYS A 170 0.51 -28.54 -0.66
CA LYS A 170 1.36 -28.62 -1.86
C LYS A 170 2.84 -28.84 -1.56
N GLY A 171 3.26 -28.71 -0.30
CA GLY A 171 4.66 -28.83 0.11
C GLY A 171 5.55 -27.69 -0.40
N ASN A 172 5.00 -26.50 -0.64
CA ASN A 172 5.76 -25.34 -1.11
C ASN A 172 5.73 -24.16 -0.12
N ILE A 173 6.81 -23.38 -0.16
CA ILE A 173 6.94 -22.12 0.61
C ILE A 173 6.87 -20.97 -0.38
N GLU A 174 6.01 -19.98 -0.13
CA GLU A 174 5.89 -18.75 -0.91
C GLU A 174 6.46 -17.58 -0.12
N LEU A 175 7.30 -16.77 -0.77
CA LEU A 175 7.81 -15.52 -0.21
C LEU A 175 7.16 -14.37 -0.96
N GLN A 176 6.32 -13.59 -0.27
CA GLN A 176 5.75 -12.36 -0.79
C GLN A 176 6.50 -11.16 -0.21
N ILE A 177 7.15 -10.39 -1.09
CA ILE A 177 7.89 -9.20 -0.71
C ILE A 177 6.96 -8.00 -0.82
N ASN A 178 6.63 -7.37 0.31
CA ASN A 178 5.72 -6.24 0.31
C ASN A 178 6.40 -4.95 -0.22
N PRO A 179 5.63 -4.01 -0.81
CA PRO A 179 6.21 -2.80 -1.38
C PRO A 179 6.91 -1.90 -0.34
N LEU A 180 7.87 -1.12 -0.82
CA LEU A 180 8.49 0.00 -0.10
C LEU A 180 7.88 1.31 -0.59
N PHE A 181 7.64 2.26 0.31
CA PHE A 181 7.04 3.55 -0.03
C PHE A 181 7.96 4.70 0.34
N ILE A 182 8.22 5.58 -0.63
CA ILE A 182 9.04 6.78 -0.47
C ILE A 182 8.16 7.99 -0.80
N GLU A 183 7.96 8.89 0.16
CA GLU A 183 7.31 10.18 -0.06
C GLU A 183 8.36 11.23 -0.38
N GLY A 184 7.99 12.19 -1.23
CA GLY A 184 8.79 13.37 -1.50
C GLY A 184 7.96 14.47 -2.15
N ARG A 185 8.63 15.52 -2.61
CA ARG A 185 8.05 16.56 -3.47
C ARG A 185 8.83 16.61 -4.77
N TYR A 186 8.16 16.84 -5.89
CA TYR A 186 8.83 17.08 -7.15
C TYR A 186 8.57 18.49 -7.68
N ARG A 187 9.58 19.08 -8.32
CA ARG A 187 9.43 20.20 -9.24
C ARG A 187 9.59 19.70 -10.66
N LYS A 188 8.85 20.31 -11.57
CA LYS A 188 8.90 20.09 -13.01
C LYS A 188 9.25 21.44 -13.63
N LEU A 189 10.50 21.59 -14.02
CA LEU A 189 11.10 22.87 -14.44
C LEU A 189 10.92 23.16 -15.94
N VAL A 190 10.50 22.15 -16.71
CA VAL A 190 10.25 22.23 -18.15
C VAL A 190 8.79 21.98 -18.51
N ARG A 191 8.34 22.52 -19.64
CA ARG A 191 7.06 22.16 -20.27
C ARG A 191 7.31 21.00 -21.26
N GLY A 192 6.29 20.22 -21.58
CA GLY A 192 6.38 19.17 -22.62
C GLY A 192 6.52 17.74 -22.11
N ILE A 193 6.75 17.54 -20.80
CA ILE A 193 6.77 16.19 -20.18
C ILE A 193 5.52 15.95 -19.31
N PRO A 194 4.87 14.78 -19.36
CA PRO A 194 3.77 14.45 -18.45
C PRO A 194 4.28 14.05 -17.07
N GLN A 195 3.39 14.07 -16.07
CA GLN A 195 3.67 13.60 -14.73
C GLN A 195 3.91 12.08 -14.67
N THR A 196 3.07 11.30 -15.34
CA THR A 196 3.10 9.83 -15.32
C THR A 196 3.31 9.27 -16.72
N LYS A 197 3.67 7.98 -16.79
CA LYS A 197 3.85 7.25 -18.06
C LYS A 197 2.57 7.23 -18.88
N TRP A 198 2.69 7.53 -20.17
CA TRP A 198 1.58 7.47 -21.14
C TRP A 198 1.86 6.36 -22.17
N PRO A 199 1.24 5.18 -22.02
CA PRO A 199 1.39 4.10 -23.00
C PRO A 199 0.91 4.54 -24.39
N CYS A 200 1.62 4.11 -25.43
CA CYS A 200 1.21 4.33 -26.81
C CYS A 200 -0.20 3.77 -27.04
N THR A 201 -1.09 4.61 -27.54
CA THR A 201 -2.52 4.27 -27.73
C THR A 201 -2.74 3.19 -28.78
N ALA A 202 -1.82 3.03 -29.73
CA ALA A 202 -1.89 1.98 -30.76
C ALA A 202 -1.48 0.60 -30.25
N CYS A 203 -0.31 0.49 -29.57
CA CYS A 203 0.23 -0.80 -29.14
C CYS A 203 -0.08 -1.17 -27.68
N LYS A 204 -0.67 -0.25 -26.91
CA LYS A 204 -0.95 -0.39 -25.48
C LYS A 204 0.30 -0.67 -24.64
N GLY A 205 1.42 -0.03 -24.98
CA GLY A 205 2.68 -0.20 -24.24
C GLY A 205 3.64 -1.26 -24.78
N ARG A 206 3.23 -2.06 -25.77
CA ARG A 206 4.07 -3.17 -26.29
C ARG A 206 5.24 -2.74 -27.18
N GLY A 207 5.19 -1.53 -27.72
CA GLY A 207 6.08 -1.10 -28.81
C GLY A 207 5.46 -1.35 -30.18
N CYS A 208 5.52 -0.35 -31.05
CA CYS A 208 5.15 -0.43 -32.46
C CYS A 208 5.84 0.68 -33.25
N GLU A 209 5.82 0.60 -34.58
CA GLU A 209 6.40 1.61 -35.48
C GLU A 209 5.95 3.04 -35.15
N ARG A 210 4.65 3.25 -34.86
CA ARG A 210 4.11 4.58 -34.48
C ARG A 210 4.83 5.24 -33.30
N CYS A 211 5.30 4.45 -32.33
CA CYS A 211 6.02 4.98 -31.16
C CYS A 211 7.51 4.67 -31.21
N ASN A 212 8.05 4.39 -32.40
CA ASN A 212 9.45 3.98 -32.58
C ASN A 212 9.83 2.81 -31.65
N TYR A 213 8.91 1.85 -31.50
CA TYR A 213 9.06 0.65 -30.65
C TYR A 213 9.24 0.90 -29.15
N THR A 214 9.11 2.15 -28.68
CA THR A 214 9.29 2.49 -27.25
C THR A 214 8.12 2.04 -26.37
N GLY A 215 6.95 1.84 -26.97
CA GLY A 215 5.70 1.59 -26.25
C GLY A 215 5.10 2.84 -25.58
N LYS A 216 5.71 4.02 -25.74
CA LYS A 216 5.31 5.25 -25.02
C LYS A 216 4.85 6.35 -25.97
N MET A 217 4.02 7.26 -25.48
CA MET A 217 3.65 8.52 -26.16
C MET A 217 4.68 9.63 -25.89
N TYR A 218 5.31 9.60 -24.72
CA TYR A 218 6.34 10.54 -24.29
C TYR A 218 7.51 9.72 -23.73
N LEU A 219 8.73 10.09 -24.12
CA LEU A 219 9.94 9.37 -23.72
C LEU A 219 10.31 9.60 -22.26
N GLU A 220 10.05 10.81 -21.78
CA GLU A 220 10.43 11.28 -20.46
C GLU A 220 9.19 11.71 -19.68
N THR A 221 9.13 11.33 -18.41
CA THR A 221 8.05 11.69 -17.49
C THR A 221 8.62 11.93 -16.10
N VAL A 222 7.93 12.73 -15.27
CA VAL A 222 8.35 12.93 -13.87
C VAL A 222 8.49 11.60 -13.15
N GLU A 223 7.49 10.71 -13.29
CA GLU A 223 7.52 9.35 -12.75
C GLU A 223 8.80 8.58 -13.13
N GLU A 224 9.26 8.68 -14.38
CA GLU A 224 10.43 7.92 -14.85
C GLU A 224 11.74 8.44 -14.30
N PHE A 225 11.91 9.76 -14.21
CA PHE A 225 13.08 10.35 -13.54
C PHE A 225 13.20 9.86 -12.10
N VAL A 226 12.09 9.85 -11.35
CA VAL A 226 12.14 9.42 -9.94
C VAL A 226 12.25 7.90 -9.81
N SER A 227 11.50 7.15 -10.61
CA SER A 227 11.42 5.69 -10.44
C SER A 227 12.65 4.94 -10.96
N GLY A 228 13.37 5.48 -11.94
CA GLY A 228 14.56 4.84 -12.51
C GLY A 228 15.64 4.58 -11.47
N ASP A 229 16.17 5.65 -10.87
CA ASP A 229 17.22 5.60 -9.85
C ASP A 229 16.77 4.83 -8.60
N ALA A 230 15.51 5.02 -8.18
CA ALA A 230 14.95 4.31 -7.04
C ALA A 230 14.87 2.80 -7.26
N LEU A 231 14.50 2.35 -8.47
CA LEU A 231 14.45 0.92 -8.82
C LEU A 231 15.85 0.31 -8.89
N GLU A 232 16.84 1.05 -9.37
CA GLU A 232 18.23 0.60 -9.38
C GLU A 232 18.76 0.39 -7.96
N MET A 233 18.59 1.38 -7.08
CA MET A 233 19.08 1.33 -5.71
C MET A 233 18.38 0.25 -4.87
N THR A 234 17.07 0.06 -5.07
CA THR A 234 16.27 -0.93 -4.31
C THR A 234 16.26 -2.32 -4.94
N ARG A 235 16.69 -2.43 -6.20
CA ARG A 235 16.53 -3.63 -7.05
C ARG A 235 15.09 -4.14 -7.05
N GLY A 236 14.13 -3.22 -7.10
CA GLY A 236 12.70 -3.52 -7.17
C GLY A 236 12.26 -3.95 -8.58
N ASN A 237 11.18 -4.71 -8.66
CA ASN A 237 10.64 -5.24 -9.93
C ASN A 237 9.77 -4.23 -10.70
N GLY A 238 9.45 -3.08 -10.09
CA GLY A 238 8.72 -2.01 -10.75
C GLY A 238 8.19 -1.00 -9.75
N ALA A 239 7.76 0.16 -10.25
CA ALA A 239 7.28 1.24 -9.40
C ALA A 239 5.88 1.71 -9.80
N LYS A 240 5.18 2.36 -8.87
CA LYS A 240 3.96 3.14 -9.12
C LYS A 240 4.10 4.52 -8.49
N PHE A 241 3.81 5.54 -9.27
CA PHE A 241 3.81 6.93 -8.81
C PHE A 241 2.42 7.39 -8.38
N HIS A 242 2.30 7.94 -7.17
CA HIS A 242 1.05 8.47 -6.62
C HIS A 242 1.24 9.96 -6.29
N GLY A 243 0.89 10.83 -7.23
CA GLY A 243 0.95 12.28 -7.03
C GLY A 243 -0.29 12.84 -6.34
N ALA A 244 -0.09 13.93 -5.59
CA ALA A 244 -1.17 14.76 -5.05
C ALA A 244 -1.84 15.60 -6.13
N GLY A 245 -2.62 14.95 -6.98
CA GLY A 245 -3.15 15.56 -8.20
C GLY A 245 -2.09 15.62 -9.31
N ARG A 246 -2.39 16.34 -10.37
CA ARG A 246 -1.55 16.45 -11.57
C ARG A 246 -1.67 17.82 -12.21
N GLU A 247 -0.61 18.24 -12.88
CA GLU A 247 -0.60 19.35 -13.82
C GLU A 247 -0.69 18.84 -15.27
N ASP A 248 -0.97 19.74 -16.20
CA ASP A 248 -0.96 19.42 -17.63
C ASP A 248 0.48 19.42 -18.18
N ILE A 249 0.67 18.83 -19.35
CA ILE A 249 2.00 18.62 -19.97
C ILE A 249 2.73 19.95 -20.19
N ASP A 250 1.98 20.97 -20.58
CA ASP A 250 2.47 22.32 -20.85
C ASP A 250 2.57 23.19 -19.59
N VAL A 251 2.39 22.64 -18.38
CA VAL A 251 2.45 23.36 -17.09
C VAL A 251 3.71 22.98 -16.32
N LYS A 252 4.40 23.96 -15.73
CA LYS A 252 5.52 23.72 -14.81
C LYS A 252 5.01 23.54 -13.38
N MET A 253 5.76 22.80 -12.58
CA MET A 253 5.55 22.66 -11.14
C MET A 253 6.76 23.23 -10.42
N LEU A 254 6.63 24.44 -9.86
CA LEU A 254 7.70 25.22 -9.24
C LEU A 254 7.50 25.33 -7.72
N GLY A 255 8.11 26.35 -7.10
CA GLY A 255 7.96 26.70 -5.68
C GLY A 255 8.23 25.52 -4.75
N SER A 256 7.30 25.12 -3.88
CA SER A 256 7.55 23.99 -2.96
C SER A 256 7.50 22.61 -3.63
N GLY A 257 7.15 22.54 -4.92
CA GLY A 257 6.93 21.28 -5.63
C GLY A 257 5.62 20.60 -5.25
N ARG A 258 5.24 19.55 -5.99
CA ARG A 258 4.06 18.73 -5.71
C ARG A 258 4.45 17.48 -4.92
N PRO A 259 3.73 17.16 -3.82
CA PRO A 259 3.92 15.91 -3.10
C PRO A 259 3.61 14.68 -3.95
N PHE A 260 4.39 13.62 -3.75
CA PHE A 260 4.16 12.31 -4.33
C PHE A 260 4.57 11.19 -3.36
N VAL A 261 4.01 9.99 -3.59
CA VAL A 261 4.49 8.73 -3.01
C VAL A 261 4.89 7.81 -4.14
N LEU A 262 6.12 7.31 -4.10
CA LEU A 262 6.63 6.25 -4.96
C LEU A 262 6.47 4.90 -4.25
N GLU A 263 5.68 4.00 -4.83
CA GLU A 263 5.51 2.60 -4.39
C GLU A 263 6.45 1.72 -5.21
N ILE A 264 7.48 1.18 -4.58
CA ILE A 264 8.45 0.25 -5.18
C ILE A 264 8.00 -1.17 -4.87
N LYS A 265 7.76 -1.97 -5.90
CA LYS A 265 7.30 -3.36 -5.79
C LYS A 265 8.47 -4.31 -5.61
N GLU A 266 8.29 -5.26 -4.70
CA GLU A 266 9.22 -6.36 -4.45
C GLU A 266 10.71 -5.91 -4.34
N PRO A 267 11.02 -4.88 -3.52
CA PRO A 267 12.39 -4.42 -3.35
C PRO A 267 13.26 -5.51 -2.73
N LYS A 268 14.45 -5.74 -3.28
CA LYS A 268 15.45 -6.62 -2.65
C LYS A 268 16.24 -5.88 -1.58
N ILE A 269 16.44 -4.58 -1.77
CA ILE A 269 17.13 -3.67 -0.85
C ILE A 269 16.11 -2.64 -0.37
N ARG A 270 16.00 -2.48 0.94
CA ARG A 270 15.07 -1.56 1.60
C ARG A 270 15.79 -0.40 2.28
N SER A 271 16.97 -0.64 2.85
CA SER A 271 17.75 0.40 3.51
C SER A 271 18.64 1.09 2.48
N ILE A 272 18.05 2.01 1.72
CA ILE A 272 18.76 2.89 0.80
C ILE A 272 18.96 4.28 1.42
N ASP A 273 20.02 4.97 1.00
CA ASP A 273 20.25 6.37 1.33
C ASP A 273 19.34 7.26 0.46
N LEU A 274 18.39 7.93 1.10
CA LEU A 274 17.43 8.80 0.42
C LEU A 274 18.02 10.15 -0.01
N GLU A 275 19.05 10.65 0.67
CA GLU A 275 19.75 11.86 0.24
C GLU A 275 20.56 11.60 -1.03
N GLU A 276 21.19 10.42 -1.10
CA GLU A 276 21.86 9.97 -2.33
C GLU A 276 20.87 9.74 -3.47
N LEU A 277 19.72 9.13 -3.21
CA LEU A 277 18.66 8.99 -4.21
C LEU A 277 18.19 10.35 -4.73
N GLU A 278 17.98 11.32 -3.84
CA GLU A 278 17.60 12.69 -4.21
C GLU A 278 18.65 13.33 -5.12
N LYS A 279 19.94 13.23 -4.77
CA LYS A 279 21.05 13.76 -5.59
C LYS A 279 21.11 13.10 -6.97
N ARG A 280 21.00 11.77 -7.04
CA ARG A 280 21.04 11.02 -8.31
C ARG A 280 19.93 11.44 -9.25
N VAL A 281 18.69 11.46 -8.75
CA VAL A 281 17.54 11.88 -9.56
C VAL A 281 17.72 13.31 -10.05
N ASN A 282 18.16 14.23 -9.18
CA ASN A 282 18.35 15.64 -9.55
C ASN A 282 19.47 15.85 -10.59
N GLN A 283 20.53 15.05 -10.54
CA GLN A 283 21.61 15.07 -11.53
C GLN A 283 21.16 14.47 -12.88
N HIS A 284 20.57 13.28 -12.86
CA HIS A 284 20.08 12.58 -14.06
C HIS A 284 18.94 13.35 -14.76
N ALA A 285 18.11 14.07 -14.01
CA ALA A 285 17.04 14.87 -14.58
C ALA A 285 17.53 16.11 -15.35
N GLU A 286 18.82 16.48 -15.26
CA GLU A 286 19.44 17.58 -16.03
C GLU A 286 18.62 18.89 -16.00
N GLY A 287 18.11 19.26 -14.82
CA GLY A 287 17.30 20.47 -14.63
C GLY A 287 15.89 20.42 -15.23
N LYS A 288 15.40 19.24 -15.64
CA LYS A 288 14.00 19.05 -16.08
C LYS A 288 13.06 18.79 -14.91
N VAL A 289 13.53 18.00 -13.94
CA VAL A 289 12.80 17.60 -12.73
C VAL A 289 13.74 17.72 -11.53
N GLU A 290 13.20 18.13 -10.39
CA GLU A 290 13.90 18.02 -9.10
C GLU A 290 13.01 17.23 -8.15
N VAL A 291 13.60 16.40 -7.31
CA VAL A 291 12.97 15.81 -6.13
C VAL A 291 13.57 16.39 -4.87
N LEU A 292 12.75 16.49 -3.84
CA LEU A 292 13.05 17.17 -2.59
C LEU A 292 12.41 16.41 -1.42
N ASN A 293 13.11 16.40 -0.28
CA ASN A 293 12.60 15.93 1.01
C ASN A 293 12.13 14.46 0.97
N LEU A 294 12.93 13.58 0.36
CA LEU A 294 12.62 12.16 0.31
C LEU A 294 12.61 11.53 1.71
N LYS A 295 11.58 10.75 2.02
CA LYS A 295 11.45 10.01 3.28
C LYS A 295 10.70 8.69 3.11
N PHE A 296 11.03 7.69 3.92
CA PHE A 296 10.23 6.47 4.00
C PHE A 296 8.90 6.73 4.69
N VAL A 297 7.84 6.10 4.18
CA VAL A 297 6.47 6.20 4.72
C VAL A 297 5.77 4.85 4.71
N GLY A 298 4.67 4.73 5.45
CA GLY A 298 3.81 3.55 5.40
C GLY A 298 2.89 3.53 4.18
N LYS A 299 2.23 2.38 3.98
CA LYS A 299 1.32 2.10 2.85
C LYS A 299 0.12 3.05 2.82
N GLU A 300 -0.36 3.49 3.98
CA GLU A 300 -1.48 4.40 4.16
C GLU A 300 -1.25 5.77 3.49
N ARG A 301 0.00 6.21 3.40
CA ARG A 301 0.34 7.50 2.81
C ARG A 301 -0.05 7.59 1.33
N ARG A 302 0.00 6.47 0.60
CA ARG A 302 -0.45 6.36 -0.80
C ARG A 302 -1.91 6.81 -0.98
N SER A 303 -2.79 6.49 -0.03
CA SER A 303 -4.19 6.90 -0.07
C SER A 303 -4.37 8.34 0.39
N GLN A 304 -3.71 8.71 1.49
CA GLN A 304 -3.82 10.04 2.10
C GLN A 304 -3.45 11.17 1.13
N ILE A 305 -2.40 10.96 0.32
CA ILE A 305 -1.94 11.97 -0.65
C ILE A 305 -2.94 12.24 -1.79
N LYS A 306 -3.89 11.32 -2.02
CA LYS A 306 -4.93 11.48 -3.05
C LYS A 306 -6.15 12.20 -2.50
N THR A 307 -6.54 11.87 -1.28
CA THR A 307 -7.74 12.41 -0.62
C THR A 307 -7.56 13.86 -0.19
N SER A 308 -6.35 14.27 0.17
CA SER A 308 -6.05 15.64 0.56
C SER A 308 -6.22 16.66 -0.57
N THR A 309 -6.25 16.26 -1.84
CA THR A 309 -6.21 17.20 -2.99
C THR A 309 -7.39 18.18 -3.12
N THR A 310 -8.52 17.96 -2.45
CA THR A 310 -9.71 18.84 -2.50
C THR A 310 -9.78 19.86 -1.37
N ASP A 311 -9.25 19.53 -0.19
CA ASP A 311 -9.27 20.41 1.00
C ASP A 311 -8.04 21.33 1.03
N THR A 312 -7.23 21.23 -0.02
CA THR A 312 -5.97 21.95 -0.17
C THR A 312 -6.12 23.24 -0.93
N TYR A 313 -5.28 24.19 -0.54
CA TYR A 313 -5.12 25.46 -1.19
C TYR A 313 -3.90 25.41 -2.13
N LYS A 314 -4.00 26.11 -3.27
CA LYS A 314 -2.99 26.09 -4.33
C LYS A 314 -2.72 27.51 -4.85
N VAL A 315 -1.46 27.74 -5.20
CA VAL A 315 -1.01 28.99 -5.83
C VAL A 315 -0.62 28.67 -7.27
N TYR A 316 -1.16 29.45 -8.20
CA TYR A 316 -0.79 29.38 -9.61
C TYR A 316 -0.29 30.72 -10.09
N ARG A 317 0.59 30.69 -11.09
CA ARG A 317 1.06 31.87 -11.80
C ARG A 317 0.76 31.72 -13.27
N ALA A 318 -0.07 32.60 -13.81
CA ALA A 318 -0.58 32.53 -15.17
C ALA A 318 -0.18 33.76 -15.97
N LEU A 319 0.43 33.56 -17.13
CA LEU A 319 0.62 34.61 -18.11
C LEU A 319 -0.65 34.68 -18.97
N VAL A 320 -1.29 35.84 -18.98
CA VAL A 320 -2.57 36.08 -19.62
C VAL A 320 -2.40 37.11 -20.74
N GLN A 321 -2.92 36.76 -21.91
CA GLN A 321 -2.96 37.62 -23.09
C GLN A 321 -4.43 37.93 -23.39
N THR A 322 -4.78 39.20 -23.57
CA THR A 322 -6.10 39.64 -24.03
C THR A 322 -6.08 40.03 -25.50
N GLU A 323 -7.25 40.01 -26.14
CA GLU A 323 -7.41 40.52 -27.52
C GLU A 323 -7.35 42.04 -27.58
N GLU A 324 -7.95 42.71 -26.59
CA GLU A 324 -7.94 44.17 -26.45
C GLU A 324 -6.97 44.62 -25.34
N ASP A 325 -6.57 45.89 -25.40
CA ASP A 325 -5.78 46.50 -24.34
C ASP A 325 -6.61 46.61 -23.05
N VAL A 326 -5.97 46.37 -21.91
CA VAL A 326 -6.55 46.49 -20.57
C VAL A 326 -5.67 47.39 -19.73
N ASP A 327 -6.28 48.17 -18.85
CA ASP A 327 -5.55 49.01 -17.92
C ASP A 327 -5.50 48.42 -16.50
N THR A 328 -4.78 49.10 -15.62
CA THR A 328 -4.63 48.69 -14.22
C THR A 328 -5.95 48.69 -13.46
N GLU A 329 -6.90 49.59 -13.81
CA GLU A 329 -8.20 49.67 -13.16
C GLU A 329 -9.07 48.47 -13.55
N ASP A 330 -9.01 48.04 -14.81
CA ASP A 330 -9.61 46.79 -15.28
C ASP A 330 -9.07 45.58 -14.51
N LEU A 331 -7.75 45.49 -14.33
CA LEU A 331 -7.14 44.38 -13.58
C LEU A 331 -7.50 44.39 -12.09
N GLU A 332 -7.70 45.56 -11.49
CA GLU A 332 -8.14 45.68 -10.10
C GLU A 332 -9.53 45.05 -9.91
N SER A 333 -10.39 45.11 -10.93
CA SER A 333 -11.71 44.47 -10.90
C SER A 333 -11.65 42.94 -10.79
N LEU A 334 -10.55 42.30 -11.21
CA LEU A 334 -10.35 40.85 -11.09
C LEU A 334 -10.27 40.36 -9.64
N LYS A 335 -9.95 41.25 -8.69
CA LYS A 335 -9.95 40.93 -7.26
C LYS A 335 -11.36 40.62 -6.71
N SER A 336 -12.41 40.90 -7.49
CA SER A 336 -13.79 40.49 -7.18
C SER A 336 -14.05 39.00 -7.40
N LEU A 337 -13.13 38.26 -8.05
CA LEU A 337 -13.23 36.81 -8.21
C LEU A 337 -13.11 36.11 -6.86
N ASP A 338 -14.21 35.52 -6.39
CA ASP A 338 -14.26 34.63 -5.22
C ASP A 338 -14.94 33.32 -5.61
N VAL A 339 -16.27 33.30 -5.66
CA VAL A 339 -17.05 32.07 -5.88
C VAL A 339 -17.18 31.75 -7.36
N ILE A 340 -16.45 30.74 -7.84
CA ILE A 340 -16.43 30.32 -9.24
C ILE A 340 -17.25 29.06 -9.43
N LYS A 341 -18.19 29.08 -10.39
CA LYS A 341 -18.95 27.91 -10.84
C LYS A 341 -18.36 27.41 -12.15
N GLN A 342 -17.72 26.25 -12.12
CA GLN A 342 -17.13 25.61 -13.30
C GLN A 342 -17.87 24.32 -13.66
N ARG A 343 -18.50 24.32 -14.83
CA ARG A 343 -18.89 23.08 -15.51
C ARG A 343 -17.63 22.35 -15.98
N THR A 344 -17.66 21.02 -16.06
CA THR A 344 -16.52 20.21 -16.50
C THR A 344 -15.96 20.76 -17.83
N PRO A 345 -14.67 21.15 -17.92
CA PRO A 345 -14.14 21.79 -19.12
C PRO A 345 -14.31 20.99 -20.40
N ILE A 346 -14.49 21.67 -21.54
CA ILE A 346 -14.70 21.01 -22.85
C ILE A 346 -13.57 20.02 -23.14
N ARG A 347 -12.31 20.45 -22.98
CA ARG A 347 -11.12 19.62 -23.26
C ARG A 347 -11.00 18.35 -22.41
N VAL A 348 -11.75 18.25 -21.30
CA VAL A 348 -11.73 17.06 -20.41
C VAL A 348 -13.06 16.32 -20.37
N SER A 349 -14.07 16.79 -21.10
CA SER A 349 -15.43 16.22 -21.11
C SER A 349 -15.47 14.76 -21.56
N HIS A 350 -14.67 14.37 -22.56
CA HIS A 350 -14.56 12.99 -23.05
C HIS A 350 -14.12 11.97 -21.99
N ARG A 351 -13.56 12.43 -20.86
CA ARG A 351 -12.99 11.59 -19.79
C ARG A 351 -13.60 11.84 -18.42
N ARG A 352 -14.52 12.80 -18.28
CA ARG A 352 -15.11 13.18 -16.98
C ARG A 352 -16.59 13.42 -17.12
N ALA A 353 -17.34 13.01 -16.08
CA ALA A 353 -18.75 13.34 -15.97
C ALA A 353 -18.95 14.86 -16.03
N ASP A 354 -19.94 15.28 -16.81
CA ASP A 354 -20.33 16.66 -16.93
C ASP A 354 -21.02 17.12 -15.63
N LYS A 355 -20.39 18.04 -14.92
CA LYS A 355 -20.81 18.48 -13.59
C LYS A 355 -20.33 19.89 -13.32
N ILE A 356 -21.19 20.71 -12.74
CA ILE A 356 -20.84 22.03 -12.21
C ILE A 356 -20.26 21.86 -10.81
N ARG A 357 -19.12 22.51 -10.56
CA ARG A 357 -18.43 22.53 -9.27
C ARG A 357 -18.21 23.98 -8.86
N THR A 358 -18.54 24.28 -7.61
CA THR A 358 -18.23 25.57 -6.99
C THR A 358 -16.84 25.49 -6.35
N ARG A 359 -16.00 26.50 -6.59
CA ARG A 359 -14.66 26.62 -6.04
C ARG A 359 -14.36 28.08 -5.72
N HIS A 360 -13.50 28.32 -4.73
CA HIS A 360 -13.14 29.67 -4.32
C HIS A 360 -11.76 30.09 -4.83
N VAL A 361 -11.68 31.33 -5.32
CA VAL A 361 -10.46 32.12 -5.43
C VAL A 361 -10.35 32.93 -4.13
N LYS A 362 -9.29 32.69 -3.36
CA LYS A 362 -9.08 33.34 -2.05
C LYS A 362 -8.36 34.67 -2.17
N ASN A 363 -7.45 34.78 -3.12
CA ASN A 363 -6.67 35.99 -3.39
C ASN A 363 -6.25 36.00 -4.86
N LEU A 364 -6.06 37.18 -5.42
CA LEU A 364 -5.60 37.36 -6.78
C LEU A 364 -4.72 38.61 -6.82
N GLU A 365 -3.49 38.41 -7.27
CA GLU A 365 -2.51 39.47 -7.50
C GLU A 365 -2.18 39.51 -8.99
N PHE A 366 -1.78 40.68 -9.48
CA PHE A 366 -1.45 40.86 -10.88
C PHE A 366 -0.23 41.76 -11.08
N GLU A 367 0.45 41.55 -12.20
CA GLU A 367 1.55 42.39 -12.68
C GLU A 367 1.35 42.69 -14.16
N MET A 368 1.28 43.98 -14.52
CA MET A 368 1.16 44.41 -15.92
C MET A 368 2.51 44.28 -16.61
N LEU A 369 2.55 43.60 -17.77
CA LEU A 369 3.78 43.39 -18.56
C LEU A 369 3.73 44.11 -19.92
N GLY A 370 2.54 44.50 -20.36
CA GLY A 370 2.25 45.25 -21.58
C GLY A 370 0.77 45.62 -21.62
N SER A 371 0.31 46.32 -22.64
CA SER A 371 -1.08 46.80 -22.72
C SER A 371 -2.13 45.68 -22.79
N ASN A 372 -1.78 44.50 -23.29
CA ASN A 372 -2.67 43.34 -23.40
C ASN A 372 -2.03 42.05 -22.83
N LEU A 373 -0.98 42.20 -22.01
CA LEU A 373 -0.21 41.09 -21.44
C LEU A 373 0.08 41.34 -19.96
N PHE A 374 -0.35 40.42 -19.11
CA PHE A 374 -0.15 40.50 -17.67
C PHE A 374 0.06 39.12 -17.05
N GLU A 375 0.64 39.11 -15.86
CA GLU A 375 0.75 37.92 -15.01
C GLU A 375 -0.30 37.97 -13.90
N LEU A 376 -0.94 36.83 -13.62
CA LEU A 376 -1.84 36.64 -12.49
C LEU A 376 -1.23 35.64 -11.51
N THR A 377 -1.14 35.99 -10.24
CA THR A 377 -0.88 35.07 -9.14
C THR A 377 -2.20 34.74 -8.45
N ILE A 378 -2.68 33.51 -8.65
CA ILE A 378 -4.04 33.08 -8.30
C ILE A 378 -3.97 32.14 -7.12
N HIS A 379 -4.58 32.56 -6.03
CA HIS A 379 -4.71 31.81 -4.80
C HIS A 379 -6.07 31.11 -4.78
N CYS A 380 -6.16 29.79 -4.86
CA CYS A 380 -7.47 29.11 -4.95
C CYS A 380 -7.57 27.72 -4.30
N GLU A 381 -8.80 27.22 -4.23
CA GLU A 381 -9.10 25.86 -3.78
C GLU A 381 -8.69 24.77 -4.78
N GLY A 382 -8.43 23.59 -4.24
CA GLY A 382 -8.15 22.39 -5.00
C GLY A 382 -9.24 22.03 -6.01
N GLY A 383 -8.85 21.93 -7.28
CA GLY A 383 -9.71 21.47 -8.37
C GLY A 383 -10.35 22.57 -9.20
N LEU A 384 -10.00 23.84 -8.94
CA LEU A 384 -10.27 24.94 -9.87
C LEU A 384 -9.42 24.78 -11.14
N TYR A 385 -10.05 24.83 -12.29
CA TYR A 385 -9.40 24.77 -13.60
C TYR A 385 -8.99 26.18 -14.03
N ILE A 386 -7.71 26.51 -13.86
CA ILE A 386 -7.20 27.88 -14.02
C ILE A 386 -7.30 28.39 -15.46
N LYS A 387 -7.02 27.55 -16.46
CA LYS A 387 -7.13 27.96 -17.87
C LYS A 387 -8.56 28.40 -18.21
N GLU A 388 -9.53 27.66 -17.69
CA GLU A 388 -10.95 27.94 -17.87
C GLU A 388 -11.48 29.06 -16.95
N LEU A 389 -10.87 29.29 -15.78
CA LEU A 389 -11.09 30.52 -15.00
C LEU A 389 -10.71 31.75 -15.82
N ILE A 390 -9.62 31.66 -16.59
CA ILE A 390 -9.14 32.75 -17.42
C ILE A 390 -10.04 32.91 -18.65
N SER A 391 -10.24 31.85 -19.44
CA SER A 391 -10.92 31.95 -20.73
C SER A 391 -12.44 32.02 -20.65
N GLY A 392 -13.07 31.55 -19.57
CA GLY A 392 -14.52 31.35 -19.46
C GLY A 392 -15.03 30.04 -20.06
N ASP A 393 -14.25 29.38 -20.94
CA ASP A 393 -14.57 28.10 -21.59
C ASP A 393 -15.97 28.08 -22.23
N GLU A 394 -16.33 29.13 -22.99
CA GLU A 394 -17.65 29.31 -23.62
C GLU A 394 -18.80 29.29 -22.57
N ASP A 395 -18.74 30.20 -21.61
CA ASP A 395 -19.70 30.35 -20.49
C ASP A 395 -19.81 29.14 -19.55
N ARG A 396 -18.89 28.17 -19.65
CA ARG A 396 -18.84 27.01 -18.75
C ARG A 396 -18.17 27.35 -17.42
N THR A 397 -17.47 28.48 -17.32
CA THR A 397 -16.92 29.03 -16.08
C THR A 397 -17.44 30.43 -15.84
N ASN A 398 -18.10 30.64 -14.70
CA ASN A 398 -18.67 31.94 -14.31
C ASN A 398 -18.49 32.20 -12.80
N PRO A 399 -18.01 33.39 -12.40
CA PRO A 399 -17.36 34.41 -13.25
C PRO A 399 -16.01 33.92 -13.82
N SER A 400 -15.50 34.62 -14.83
CA SER A 400 -14.19 34.37 -15.46
C SER A 400 -13.43 35.67 -15.72
N VAL A 401 -12.12 35.58 -15.97
CA VAL A 401 -11.28 36.74 -16.29
C VAL A 401 -11.78 37.42 -17.57
N SER A 402 -12.01 36.67 -18.65
CA SER A 402 -12.55 37.23 -19.90
C SER A 402 -13.85 38.00 -19.68
N GLN A 403 -14.75 37.46 -18.84
CA GLN A 403 -16.05 38.08 -18.58
C GLN A 403 -15.93 39.37 -17.77
N ILE A 404 -15.03 39.41 -16.78
CA ILE A 404 -14.83 40.61 -15.95
C ILE A 404 -14.17 41.74 -16.76
N LEU A 405 -13.17 41.40 -17.59
CA LEU A 405 -12.47 42.39 -18.41
C LEU A 405 -13.26 42.79 -19.67
N GLY A 406 -14.34 42.09 -20.00
CA GLY A 406 -15.13 42.36 -21.22
C GLY A 406 -14.41 42.03 -22.53
N THR A 407 -13.24 41.39 -22.48
CA THR A 407 -12.42 41.01 -23.64
C THR A 407 -11.97 39.55 -23.53
N PRO A 408 -11.86 38.79 -24.63
CA PRO A 408 -11.33 37.43 -24.59
C PRO A 408 -9.92 37.38 -23.99
N ALA A 409 -9.74 36.53 -22.97
CA ALA A 409 -8.46 36.31 -22.29
C ALA A 409 -7.97 34.86 -22.49
N LEU A 410 -6.68 34.70 -22.76
CA LEU A 410 -6.02 33.41 -22.96
C LEU A 410 -4.87 33.21 -21.98
N CYS A 411 -4.87 32.07 -21.30
CA CYS A 411 -3.73 31.61 -20.52
C CYS A 411 -2.63 31.05 -21.44
N THR A 412 -1.61 31.86 -21.73
CA THR A 412 -0.51 31.48 -22.63
C THR A 412 0.56 30.62 -21.94
N LYS A 413 0.76 30.84 -20.64
CA LYS A 413 1.65 30.05 -19.78
C LYS A 413 1.03 29.89 -18.40
N LEU A 414 1.22 28.72 -17.80
CA LEU A 414 0.75 28.43 -16.45
C LEU A 414 1.81 27.67 -15.67
N ASP A 415 2.11 28.14 -14.47
CA ASP A 415 2.97 27.49 -13.51
C ASP A 415 2.17 27.21 -12.22
N VAL A 416 2.42 26.07 -11.62
CA VAL A 416 1.97 25.80 -10.25
C VAL A 416 3.10 26.23 -9.32
N MET A 417 2.79 27.11 -8.36
CA MET A 417 3.78 27.63 -7.41
C MET A 417 3.71 26.90 -6.08
N GLU A 418 2.51 26.51 -5.64
CA GLU A 418 2.34 25.81 -4.38
C GLU A 418 1.22 24.77 -4.44
N VAL A 419 1.47 23.63 -3.79
CA VAL A 419 0.47 22.62 -3.48
C VAL A 419 0.57 22.33 -1.98
N ASN A 420 -0.24 23.01 -1.17
CA ASN A 420 -0.30 22.77 0.27
C ASN A 420 -1.10 21.50 0.52
N ILE A 421 -0.71 20.61 1.45
CA ILE A 421 -1.36 19.29 1.68
C ILE A 421 -1.39 18.93 3.15
#